data_AF-A0A7S1RW96-F1
#
_entry.id   AF-A0A7S1RW96-F1
#
_cell.length_a   1.000
_cell.length_b   1.000
_cell.length_c   1.000
_cell.angle_alpha   90.00
_cell.angle_beta   90.00
_cell.angle_gamma   90.00
#
_symmetry.space_group_name_H-M   'P 1'
#
loop_
_entity.id
_entity.type
_entity.pdbx_description
1 polymer ?
#
loop_
_entity_poly.entity_id
_entity_poly.type
_entity_poly.pdbx_seq_one_letter_code
_entity_poly.pdbx_strand_id
1 'polypeptide(L)'
;TKPLEAQDPSFMIGSITPAIGKVINHGKAKYWGPMDANKSQSKGWHHHWSLKAGENTLEGQMLRLYMRLVTMARGDALDPAKLREEYIRFMTTKGSHNDTFACVYHRVFFARFDEGVPPEDCPEGGEDIETVESISTLIPVVLAAARRDPEQAENEIYQAVRVTRQCTRTVAGCGRMLSGALRRILAGESLAEVAEAIQSELAPDAGRLASIIQGRKDPMASTFLVESFPSLLHYMYRYENSVKDLILANVNSGGEQTHRGHILGALVGAAHGIKGIPQEWIDGLVSRREIKKEVEAFVAAIC
;
A
#
# COMPACT_ATOMS: atom_id res chain seq x y z
N THR A 1 16.40 -2.28 38.83
CA THR A 1 15.85 -1.92 37.51
C THR A 1 17.02 -1.85 36.55
N LYS A 2 17.12 -2.78 35.59
CA LYS A 2 18.18 -2.70 34.56
C LYS A 2 17.97 -1.41 33.76
N PRO A 3 19.04 -0.70 33.36
CA PRO A 3 18.92 0.40 32.42
C PRO A 3 18.18 -0.11 31.18
N LEU A 4 17.26 0.69 30.61
CA LEU A 4 16.84 0.44 29.24
C LEU A 4 18.13 0.49 28.40
N GLU A 5 18.64 -0.67 28.01
CA GLU A 5 19.58 -0.76 26.90
C GLU A 5 18.91 -0.03 25.74
N ALA A 6 19.64 0.93 25.17
CA ALA A 6 19.19 1.73 24.05
C ALA A 6 18.65 0.78 22.98
N GLN A 7 17.34 0.83 22.73
CA GLN A 7 16.73 0.12 21.63
C GLN A 7 17.50 0.51 20.36
N ASP A 8 18.03 -0.49 19.67
CA ASP A 8 18.69 -0.32 18.40
C ASP A 8 17.73 0.41 17.43
N PRO A 9 18.10 1.58 16.90
CA PRO A 9 17.24 2.35 16.00
C PRO A 9 17.00 1.63 14.65
N SER A 10 17.52 0.41 14.47
CA SER A 10 17.26 -0.51 13.35
C SER A 10 15.78 -0.90 13.11
N PHE A 11 14.87 -0.52 14.00
CA PHE A 11 13.42 -0.63 13.75
C PHE A 11 12.86 0.56 12.96
N MET A 12 13.36 1.78 13.22
CA MET A 12 12.96 3.04 12.55
C MET A 12 13.76 3.30 11.28
N ILE A 13 15.03 2.89 11.32
CA ILE A 13 15.98 2.90 10.22
C ILE A 13 15.99 1.46 9.77
N GLY A 14 15.67 1.15 8.51
CA GLY A 14 15.72 -0.23 8.03
C GLY A 14 16.97 -0.92 8.55
N SER A 15 16.79 -2.07 9.22
CA SER A 15 17.91 -2.84 9.76
C SER A 15 19.03 -2.80 8.75
N ILE A 16 20.22 -2.33 9.15
CA ILE A 16 21.36 -2.28 8.24
C ILE A 16 21.82 -3.72 8.05
N THR A 17 20.99 -4.53 7.41
CA THR A 17 21.46 -5.68 6.68
C THR A 17 22.32 -5.11 5.55
N PRO A 18 23.53 -5.64 5.32
CA PRO A 18 24.44 -5.17 4.27
C PRO A 18 23.79 -5.06 2.89
N ALA A 19 22.66 -5.75 2.67
CA ALA A 19 21.81 -5.65 1.50
C ALA A 19 21.21 -4.25 1.26
N ILE A 20 20.81 -3.51 2.30
CA ILE A 20 20.14 -2.21 2.13
C ILE A 20 21.18 -1.12 1.87
N GLY A 21 21.04 -0.41 0.75
CA GLY A 21 22.01 0.55 0.24
C GLY A 21 22.99 -0.05 -0.78
N LYS A 22 23.15 -1.39 -0.77
CA LYS A 22 23.97 -2.19 -1.70
C LYS A 22 23.13 -2.83 -2.81
N VAL A 23 22.10 -3.59 -2.43
CA VAL A 23 21.21 -4.39 -3.31
C VAL A 23 19.92 -3.63 -3.64
N ILE A 24 19.38 -2.90 -2.67
CA ILE A 24 18.21 -2.03 -2.85
C ILE A 24 18.49 -0.64 -2.25
N ASN A 25 17.65 0.37 -2.55
CA ASN A 25 17.83 1.75 -2.07
C ASN A 25 19.27 2.28 -2.30
N HIS A 26 19.81 2.01 -3.49
CA HIS A 26 21.19 2.30 -3.87
C HIS A 26 21.61 3.74 -3.55
N GLY A 27 22.70 3.90 -2.79
CA GLY A 27 23.27 5.21 -2.46
C GLY A 27 22.44 6.06 -1.49
N LYS A 28 21.45 5.47 -0.82
CA LYS A 28 20.57 6.17 0.15
C LYS A 28 21.05 6.09 1.60
N ALA A 29 22.06 5.26 1.91
CA ALA A 29 22.57 5.08 3.26
C ALA A 29 22.97 6.39 3.99
N LYS A 30 23.46 7.38 3.26
CA LYS A 30 23.79 8.71 3.79
C LYS A 30 22.60 9.50 4.37
N TYR A 31 21.36 9.08 4.09
CA TYR A 31 20.14 9.70 4.61
C TYR A 31 19.58 8.95 5.83
N TRP A 32 20.21 7.84 6.23
CA TRP A 32 19.78 6.99 7.35
C TRP A 32 20.56 7.27 8.64
N GLY A 33 21.25 8.41 8.72
CA GLY A 33 21.90 8.91 9.93
C GLY A 33 21.21 10.18 10.44
N PRO A 34 21.32 10.50 11.75
CA PRO A 34 20.75 11.72 12.31
C PRO A 34 21.35 12.94 11.61
N MET A 35 20.48 13.86 11.14
CA MET A 35 20.93 15.12 10.50
C MET A 35 21.80 15.99 11.42
N ASP A 36 21.70 15.79 12.73
CA ASP A 36 22.51 16.44 13.76
C ASP A 36 22.65 15.45 14.94
N ALA A 37 23.87 14.96 15.18
CA ALA A 37 24.14 13.98 16.24
C ALA A 37 23.85 14.52 17.66
N ASN A 38 23.68 15.84 17.80
CA ASN A 38 23.38 16.51 19.08
C ASN A 38 21.89 16.87 19.25
N LYS A 39 21.03 16.60 18.26
CA LYS A 39 19.58 16.79 18.37
C LYS A 39 18.89 15.47 18.68
N SER A 40 17.72 15.57 19.32
CA SER A 40 16.84 14.43 19.63
C SER A 40 16.76 13.44 18.47
N GLN A 41 16.89 12.14 18.75
CA GLN A 41 16.73 11.05 17.78
C GLN A 41 15.39 11.09 17.02
N SER A 42 14.40 11.83 17.51
CA SER A 42 13.09 12.04 16.88
C SER A 42 12.94 13.33 16.06
N LYS A 43 13.91 14.25 16.08
CA LYS A 43 13.87 15.52 15.33
C LYS A 43 14.90 15.49 14.20
N GLY A 44 14.43 15.25 12.98
CA GLY A 44 15.26 15.31 11.78
C GLY A 44 15.26 14.05 10.92
N TRP A 45 14.25 13.21 11.04
CA TRP A 45 14.09 12.02 10.20
C TRP A 45 12.79 12.16 9.42
N HIS A 46 12.89 12.22 8.10
CA HIS A 46 11.75 12.05 7.23
C HIS A 46 12.01 10.81 6.40
N HIS A 47 11.18 9.78 6.55
CA HIS A 47 11.36 8.48 5.88
C HIS A 47 11.57 8.64 4.37
N HIS A 48 10.83 9.57 3.77
CA HIS A 48 10.85 9.85 2.33
C HIS A 48 11.68 11.10 1.97
N TRP A 49 12.78 11.37 2.68
CA TRP A 49 13.61 12.59 2.56
C TRP A 49 13.96 13.02 1.13
N SER A 50 14.23 12.06 0.25
CA SER A 50 14.66 12.33 -1.13
C SER A 50 13.54 12.72 -2.08
N LEU A 51 12.27 12.50 -1.72
CA LEU A 51 11.14 12.71 -2.62
C LEU A 51 10.83 14.19 -2.80
N LYS A 52 10.48 14.56 -4.02
CA LYS A 52 9.91 15.88 -4.32
C LYS A 52 8.39 15.86 -4.11
N ALA A 53 7.79 17.03 -3.95
CA ALA A 53 6.34 17.16 -4.02
C ALA A 53 5.81 16.54 -5.32
N GLY A 54 4.79 15.67 -5.20
CA GLY A 54 4.19 14.95 -6.34
C GLY A 54 4.97 13.72 -6.83
N GLU A 55 6.08 13.35 -6.18
CA GLU A 55 6.81 12.12 -6.46
C GLU A 55 6.23 10.96 -5.65
N ASN A 56 6.02 9.80 -6.28
CA ASN A 56 5.54 8.60 -5.58
C ASN A 56 6.63 8.03 -4.67
N THR A 57 6.21 7.51 -3.51
CA THR A 57 7.03 6.64 -2.66
C THR A 57 7.42 5.36 -3.40
N LEU A 58 8.34 4.58 -2.84
CA LEU A 58 8.67 3.25 -3.37
C LEU A 58 7.40 2.41 -3.59
N GLU A 59 6.48 2.42 -2.62
CA GLU A 59 5.23 1.67 -2.63
C GLU A 59 4.28 2.17 -3.73
N GLY A 60 4.26 3.48 -3.99
CA GLY A 60 3.58 4.05 -5.16
C GLY A 60 4.23 3.65 -6.48
N GLN A 61 5.56 3.45 -6.54
CA GLN A 61 6.23 2.87 -7.71
C GLN A 61 5.92 1.38 -7.88
N MET A 62 5.78 0.63 -6.79
CA MET A 62 5.33 -0.77 -6.82
C MET A 62 3.91 -0.89 -7.40
N LEU A 63 3.02 0.01 -7.02
CA LEU A 63 1.66 0.10 -7.58
C LEU A 63 1.72 0.31 -9.11
N ARG A 64 2.60 1.20 -9.59
CA ARG A 64 2.83 1.39 -11.03
C ARG A 64 3.42 0.15 -11.72
N LEU A 65 4.35 -0.55 -11.05
CA LEU A 65 4.89 -1.82 -11.57
C LEU A 65 3.78 -2.85 -11.75
N TYR A 66 2.97 -3.09 -10.72
CA TYR A 66 1.88 -4.06 -10.80
C TYR A 66 0.84 -3.68 -11.86
N MET A 67 0.54 -2.40 -12.01
CA MET A 67 -0.33 -1.90 -13.09
C MET A 67 0.22 -2.26 -14.48
N ARG A 68 1.53 -2.08 -14.72
CA ARG A 68 2.17 -2.50 -15.99
C ARG A 68 2.15 -4.02 -16.16
N LEU A 69 2.40 -4.79 -15.12
CA LEU A 69 2.40 -6.25 -15.19
C LEU A 69 1.01 -6.83 -15.50
N VAL A 70 -0.05 -6.28 -14.87
CA VAL A 70 -1.43 -6.65 -15.20
C VAL A 70 -1.75 -6.31 -16.65
N THR A 71 -1.30 -5.14 -17.12
CA THR A 71 -1.47 -4.72 -18.52
C THR A 71 -0.80 -5.72 -19.48
N MET A 72 0.45 -6.12 -19.19
CA MET A 72 1.18 -7.11 -19.99
C MET A 72 0.51 -8.48 -19.98
N ALA A 73 -0.12 -8.84 -18.86
CA ALA A 73 -0.94 -10.04 -18.72
C ALA A 73 -2.35 -9.88 -19.33
N ARG A 74 -2.69 -8.75 -19.97
CA ARG A 74 -4.02 -8.48 -20.54
C ARG A 74 -5.16 -8.63 -19.51
N GLY A 75 -4.87 -8.25 -18.26
CA GLY A 75 -5.81 -8.37 -17.15
C GLY A 75 -6.00 -9.78 -16.61
N ASP A 76 -5.19 -10.75 -17.04
CA ASP A 76 -5.15 -12.09 -16.46
C ASP A 76 -4.39 -12.15 -15.13
N ALA A 77 -4.59 -13.25 -14.41
CA ALA A 77 -3.87 -13.56 -13.18
C ALA A 77 -2.36 -13.50 -13.44
N LEU A 78 -1.64 -12.81 -12.55
CA LEU A 78 -0.19 -12.71 -12.66
C LEU A 78 0.47 -14.04 -12.30
N ASP A 79 1.37 -14.50 -13.16
CA ASP A 79 2.28 -15.59 -12.85
C ASP A 79 3.21 -15.17 -11.70
N PRO A 80 3.17 -15.83 -10.53
CA PRO A 80 3.97 -15.45 -9.37
C PRO A 80 5.48 -15.47 -9.64
N ALA A 81 5.96 -16.36 -10.52
CA ALA A 81 7.39 -16.42 -10.87
C ALA A 81 7.81 -15.18 -11.66
N LYS A 82 7.02 -14.78 -12.67
CA LYS A 82 7.28 -13.55 -13.45
C LYS A 82 7.14 -12.30 -12.60
N LEU A 83 6.12 -12.26 -11.73
CA LEU A 83 5.94 -11.16 -10.79
C LEU A 83 7.17 -11.00 -9.88
N ARG A 84 7.72 -12.11 -9.39
CA ARG A 84 8.94 -12.12 -8.56
C ARG A 84 10.16 -11.65 -9.33
N GLU A 85 10.34 -12.11 -10.56
CA GLU A 85 11.44 -11.67 -11.42
C GLU A 85 11.41 -10.16 -11.64
N GLU A 86 10.25 -9.60 -11.97
CA GLU A 86 10.08 -8.17 -12.22
C GLU A 86 10.23 -7.34 -10.95
N TYR A 87 9.77 -7.86 -9.80
CA TYR A 87 9.99 -7.26 -8.49
C TYR A 87 11.49 -7.18 -8.15
N ILE A 88 12.22 -8.28 -8.29
CA ILE A 88 13.68 -8.33 -8.07
C ILE A 88 14.38 -7.36 -9.02
N ARG A 89 14.03 -7.41 -10.30
CA ARG A 89 14.63 -6.53 -11.31
C ARG A 89 14.40 -5.07 -10.97
N PHE A 90 13.18 -4.68 -10.61
CA PHE A 90 12.85 -3.31 -10.24
C PHE A 90 13.64 -2.84 -9.01
N MET A 91 13.66 -3.63 -7.94
CA MET A 91 14.28 -3.26 -6.67
C MET A 91 15.81 -3.22 -6.75
N THR A 92 16.42 -4.10 -7.55
CA THR A 92 17.87 -4.17 -7.75
C THR A 92 18.40 -3.23 -8.85
N THR A 93 17.51 -2.63 -9.65
CA THR A 93 17.92 -1.64 -10.64
C THR A 93 18.23 -0.30 -9.98
N LYS A 94 19.48 0.14 -10.09
CA LYS A 94 19.89 1.47 -9.60
C LYS A 94 19.07 2.58 -10.25
N GLY A 95 18.44 3.42 -9.43
CA GLY A 95 17.65 4.56 -9.90
C GLY A 95 16.22 4.24 -10.34
N SER A 96 15.72 3.02 -10.08
CA SER A 96 14.32 2.64 -10.34
C SER A 96 13.30 3.43 -9.50
N HIS A 97 13.72 3.94 -8.34
CA HIS A 97 12.96 4.86 -7.50
C HIS A 97 13.91 5.83 -6.79
N ASN A 98 13.36 6.97 -6.34
CA ASN A 98 14.13 7.97 -5.62
C ASN A 98 13.99 7.83 -4.09
N ASP A 99 13.03 7.06 -3.58
CA ASP A 99 12.72 6.98 -2.15
C ASP A 99 13.91 6.54 -1.27
N THR A 100 14.02 7.15 -0.10
CA THR A 100 14.96 6.76 0.97
C THR A 100 14.40 5.69 1.88
N PHE A 101 13.08 5.50 1.88
CA PHE A 101 12.42 4.46 2.66
C PHE A 101 12.17 3.21 1.81
N ALA A 102 12.14 2.07 2.49
CA ALA A 102 11.57 0.84 1.98
C ALA A 102 10.90 0.11 3.15
N CYS A 103 9.65 -0.32 2.97
CA CYS A 103 8.93 -1.10 3.97
C CYS A 103 9.70 -2.35 4.43
N VAL A 104 9.40 -2.80 5.65
CA VAL A 104 10.07 -3.94 6.31
C VAL A 104 10.13 -5.17 5.41
N TYR A 105 9.03 -5.53 4.75
CA TYR A 105 8.98 -6.72 3.90
C TYR A 105 9.95 -6.67 2.71
N HIS A 106 10.19 -5.48 2.13
CA HIS A 106 11.21 -5.33 1.09
C HIS A 106 12.61 -5.61 1.66
N ARG A 107 12.90 -5.03 2.83
CA ARG A 107 14.19 -5.17 3.50
C ARG A 107 14.50 -6.62 3.86
N VAL A 108 13.52 -7.32 4.44
CA VAL A 108 13.63 -8.73 4.82
C VAL A 108 13.84 -9.62 3.60
N PHE A 109 13.04 -9.41 2.54
CA PHE A 109 13.19 -10.15 1.29
C PHE A 109 14.62 -10.02 0.74
N PHE A 110 15.14 -8.79 0.63
CA PHE A 110 16.44 -8.56 0.00
C PHE A 110 17.64 -8.84 0.91
N ALA A 111 17.47 -8.86 2.23
CA ALA A 111 18.46 -9.40 3.14
C ALA A 111 18.74 -10.88 2.86
N ARG A 112 17.67 -11.69 2.83
CA ARG A 112 17.75 -13.13 2.52
C ARG A 112 18.26 -13.39 1.10
N PHE A 113 17.84 -12.56 0.14
CA PHE A 113 18.33 -12.61 -1.23
C PHE A 113 19.86 -12.37 -1.31
N ASP A 114 20.40 -11.39 -0.57
CA ASP A 114 21.86 -11.13 -0.53
C ASP A 114 22.64 -12.27 0.18
N GLU A 115 21.99 -13.00 1.07
CA GLU A 115 22.52 -14.21 1.73
C GLU A 115 22.49 -15.46 0.82
N GLY A 116 21.92 -15.36 -0.39
CA GLY A 116 21.87 -16.44 -1.37
C GLY A 116 20.67 -17.38 -1.20
N VAL A 117 19.67 -17.02 -0.41
CA VAL A 117 18.41 -17.76 -0.32
C VAL A 117 17.69 -17.70 -1.69
N PRO A 118 17.13 -18.82 -2.19
CA PRO A 118 16.32 -18.81 -3.41
C PRO A 118 15.22 -17.75 -3.37
N PRO A 119 14.96 -17.01 -4.46
CA PRO A 119 13.94 -15.95 -4.51
C PRO A 119 12.57 -16.31 -3.94
N GLU A 120 12.09 -17.53 -4.24
CA GLU A 120 10.82 -18.09 -3.77
C GLU A 120 10.74 -18.27 -2.25
N ASP A 121 11.88 -18.39 -1.59
CA ASP A 121 12.03 -18.62 -0.16
C ASP A 121 12.51 -17.35 0.59
N CYS A 122 12.71 -16.24 -0.12
CA CYS A 122 13.04 -14.94 0.47
C CYS A 122 11.88 -14.29 1.24
N PRO A 123 10.60 -14.45 0.87
CA PRO A 123 9.48 -13.97 1.68
C PRO A 123 9.44 -14.63 3.06
N GLU A 124 9.67 -13.86 4.12
CA GLU A 124 9.58 -14.33 5.50
C GLU A 124 8.22 -13.98 6.15
N GLY A 125 7.87 -14.72 7.20
CA GLY A 125 6.75 -14.43 8.10
C GLY A 125 7.22 -13.82 9.42
N GLY A 126 6.28 -13.50 10.31
CA GLY A 126 6.56 -12.85 11.59
C GLY A 126 5.29 -12.28 12.23
N GLU A 127 5.45 -11.44 13.25
CA GLU A 127 4.31 -10.77 13.91
C GLU A 127 3.59 -9.76 12.97
N ASP A 128 4.28 -9.27 11.94
CA ASP A 128 3.80 -8.25 10.99
C ASP A 128 3.24 -8.82 9.66
N ILE A 129 2.63 -10.02 9.67
CA ILE A 129 2.11 -10.65 8.43
C ILE A 129 0.73 -10.16 8.01
N GLU A 130 -0.07 -9.61 8.93
CA GLU A 130 -1.43 -9.12 8.67
C GLU A 130 -1.48 -7.59 8.62
N THR A 131 -0.81 -7.01 7.63
CA THR A 131 -0.71 -5.55 7.47
C THR A 131 -1.43 -5.04 6.23
N VAL A 132 -1.91 -3.80 6.28
CA VAL A 132 -2.50 -3.09 5.13
C VAL A 132 -1.50 -2.86 4.00
N GLU A 133 -0.21 -2.81 4.32
CA GLU A 133 0.89 -2.78 3.33
C GLU A 133 0.82 -3.96 2.36
N SER A 134 0.32 -5.10 2.86
CA SER A 134 0.26 -6.34 2.10
C SER A 134 -0.67 -6.25 0.88
N ILE A 135 -1.74 -5.45 0.97
CA ILE A 135 -2.78 -5.34 -0.05
C ILE A 135 -2.78 -4.00 -0.79
N SER A 136 -2.34 -2.92 -0.14
CA SER A 136 -2.44 -1.55 -0.67
C SER A 136 -1.62 -1.29 -1.93
N THR A 137 -0.45 -1.92 -2.09
CA THR A 137 0.32 -1.81 -3.34
C THR A 137 -0.30 -2.66 -4.45
N LEU A 138 -1.04 -3.72 -4.12
CA LEU A 138 -1.65 -4.64 -5.07
C LEU A 138 -3.00 -4.17 -5.60
N ILE A 139 -3.41 -2.92 -5.38
CA ILE A 139 -4.66 -2.37 -5.91
C ILE A 139 -4.87 -2.65 -7.41
N PRO A 140 -3.86 -2.60 -8.31
CA PRO A 140 -4.06 -2.99 -9.71
C PRO A 140 -4.46 -4.46 -9.89
N VAL A 141 -3.90 -5.36 -9.09
CA VAL A 141 -4.27 -6.78 -9.07
C VAL A 141 -5.68 -6.95 -8.51
N VAL A 142 -6.01 -6.26 -7.41
CA VAL A 142 -7.35 -6.25 -6.79
C VAL A 142 -8.42 -5.77 -7.79
N LEU A 143 -8.14 -4.69 -8.54
CA LEU A 143 -9.02 -4.17 -9.59
C LEU A 143 -9.21 -5.16 -10.74
N ALA A 144 -8.13 -5.80 -11.23
CA ALA A 144 -8.24 -6.80 -12.28
C ALA A 144 -9.04 -8.04 -11.82
N ALA A 145 -8.81 -8.45 -10.56
CA ALA A 145 -9.51 -9.53 -9.89
C ALA A 145 -11.00 -9.22 -9.62
N ALA A 146 -11.43 -7.95 -9.67
CA ALA A 146 -12.83 -7.57 -9.48
C ALA A 146 -13.77 -8.18 -10.53
N ARG A 147 -13.24 -8.66 -11.67
CA ARG A 147 -13.96 -9.36 -12.74
C ARG A 147 -14.12 -10.86 -12.50
N ARG A 148 -13.44 -11.40 -11.49
CA ARG A 148 -13.46 -12.82 -11.14
C ARG A 148 -14.57 -13.10 -10.13
N ASP A 149 -14.93 -14.38 -9.99
CA ASP A 149 -15.69 -14.79 -8.81
C ASP A 149 -14.85 -14.57 -7.53
N PRO A 150 -15.49 -14.46 -6.35
CA PRO A 150 -14.80 -14.10 -5.12
C PRO A 150 -13.66 -15.04 -4.71
N GLU A 151 -13.77 -16.34 -4.99
CA GLU A 151 -12.76 -17.33 -4.61
C GLU A 151 -11.53 -17.24 -5.52
N GLN A 152 -11.75 -17.10 -6.82
CA GLN A 152 -10.68 -16.82 -7.79
C GLN A 152 -9.96 -15.51 -7.46
N ALA A 153 -10.71 -14.44 -7.18
CA ALA A 153 -10.14 -13.15 -6.80
C ALA A 153 -9.26 -13.25 -5.54
N GLU A 154 -9.76 -13.94 -4.51
CA GLU A 154 -9.01 -14.18 -3.27
C GLU A 154 -7.71 -14.96 -3.55
N ASN A 155 -7.77 -16.01 -4.36
CA ASN A 155 -6.60 -16.82 -4.69
C ASN A 155 -5.56 -16.02 -5.51
N GLU A 156 -5.98 -15.25 -6.51
CA GLU A 156 -5.08 -14.41 -7.30
C GLU A 156 -4.36 -13.37 -6.43
N ILE A 157 -5.11 -12.69 -5.56
CA ILE A 157 -4.54 -11.73 -4.61
C ILE A 157 -3.57 -12.44 -3.66
N TYR A 158 -3.96 -13.59 -3.11
CA TYR A 158 -3.11 -14.38 -2.22
C TYR A 158 -1.78 -14.75 -2.87
N GLN A 159 -1.79 -15.23 -4.12
CA GLN A 159 -0.55 -15.58 -4.83
C GLN A 159 0.32 -14.35 -5.11
N ALA A 160 -0.28 -13.20 -5.43
CA ALA A 160 0.46 -11.97 -5.67
C ALA A 160 1.12 -11.42 -4.40
N VAL A 161 0.43 -11.43 -3.25
CA VAL A 161 1.00 -11.01 -1.96
C VAL A 161 2.21 -11.87 -1.59
N ARG A 162 2.11 -13.19 -1.81
CA ARG A 162 3.14 -14.17 -1.45
C ARG A 162 4.47 -14.02 -2.18
N VAL A 163 4.50 -13.24 -3.26
CA VAL A 163 5.75 -12.97 -3.98
C VAL A 163 6.73 -12.16 -3.14
N THR A 164 6.24 -11.24 -2.30
CA THR A 164 7.12 -10.31 -1.57
C THR A 164 7.16 -10.57 -0.06
N ARG A 165 6.17 -11.30 0.49
CA ARG A 165 6.02 -11.54 1.93
C ARG A 165 5.14 -12.76 2.21
N GLN A 166 5.25 -13.39 3.38
CA GLN A 166 4.21 -14.35 3.78
C GLN A 166 2.91 -13.61 4.09
N CYS A 167 1.77 -14.26 3.85
CA CYS A 167 0.46 -13.71 4.19
C CYS A 167 -0.51 -14.80 4.62
N THR A 168 -1.41 -14.44 5.53
CA THR A 168 -2.51 -15.29 5.95
C THR A 168 -3.66 -15.23 4.95
N ARG A 169 -4.65 -16.11 5.12
CA ARG A 169 -5.91 -16.00 4.36
C ARG A 169 -6.73 -14.77 4.77
N THR A 170 -6.54 -14.22 5.98
CA THR A 170 -7.14 -12.95 6.40
C THR A 170 -6.75 -11.82 5.45
N VAL A 171 -5.46 -11.71 5.10
CA VAL A 171 -4.95 -10.69 4.17
C VAL A 171 -5.64 -10.80 2.81
N ALA A 172 -5.72 -12.03 2.26
CA ALA A 172 -6.38 -12.27 0.99
C ALA A 172 -7.89 -12.02 1.06
N GLY A 173 -8.54 -12.36 2.17
CA GLY A 173 -9.94 -12.07 2.45
C GLY A 173 -10.23 -10.56 2.49
N CYS A 174 -9.37 -9.76 3.11
CA CYS A 174 -9.44 -8.29 3.04
C CYS A 174 -9.28 -7.81 1.59
N GLY A 175 -8.36 -8.39 0.83
CA GLY A 175 -8.21 -8.10 -0.61
C GLY A 175 -9.47 -8.45 -1.41
N ARG A 176 -10.10 -9.59 -1.13
CA ARG A 176 -11.39 -10.00 -1.73
C ARG A 176 -12.50 -9.01 -1.39
N MET A 177 -12.60 -8.55 -0.14
CA MET A 177 -13.55 -7.52 0.28
C MET A 177 -13.33 -6.20 -0.47
N LEU A 178 -12.07 -5.76 -0.63
CA LEU A 178 -11.75 -4.57 -1.42
C LEU A 178 -12.09 -4.74 -2.90
N SER A 179 -11.83 -5.92 -3.48
CA SER A 179 -12.21 -6.27 -4.85
C SER A 179 -13.73 -6.17 -5.05
N GLY A 180 -14.51 -6.75 -4.14
CA GLY A 180 -15.97 -6.63 -4.12
C GLY A 180 -16.45 -5.19 -3.91
N ALA A 181 -15.80 -4.43 -3.03
CA ALA A 181 -16.10 -3.02 -2.78
C ALA A 181 -15.94 -2.18 -4.05
N LEU A 182 -14.81 -2.33 -4.73
CA LEU A 182 -14.53 -1.62 -5.98
C LEU A 182 -15.54 -1.98 -7.07
N ARG A 183 -15.92 -3.25 -7.19
CA ARG A 183 -16.97 -3.69 -8.13
C ARG A 183 -18.30 -2.99 -7.86
N ARG A 184 -18.73 -2.94 -6.59
CA ARG A 184 -19.99 -2.30 -6.17
C ARG A 184 -19.99 -0.79 -6.41
N ILE A 185 -18.89 -0.13 -6.06
CA ILE A 185 -18.71 1.32 -6.29
C ILE A 185 -18.72 1.65 -7.79
N LEU A 186 -18.01 0.88 -8.61
CA LEU A 186 -18.01 1.05 -10.07
C LEU A 186 -19.39 0.77 -10.69
N ALA A 187 -20.23 -0.04 -10.04
CA ALA A 187 -21.62 -0.27 -10.42
C ALA A 187 -22.59 0.83 -9.95
N GLY A 188 -22.10 1.83 -9.20
CA GLY A 188 -22.86 3.01 -8.78
C GLY A 188 -23.31 3.02 -7.32
N GLU A 189 -22.91 2.04 -6.50
CA GLU A 189 -23.16 2.11 -5.04
C GLU A 189 -22.28 3.19 -4.39
N SER A 190 -22.80 3.87 -3.36
CA SER A 190 -22.05 4.88 -2.62
C SER A 190 -20.97 4.26 -1.73
N LEU A 191 -19.97 5.06 -1.35
CA LEU A 191 -18.93 4.63 -0.41
C LEU A 191 -19.52 4.30 0.96
N ALA A 192 -20.49 5.06 1.45
CA ALA A 192 -21.13 4.77 2.73
C ALA A 192 -21.93 3.46 2.71
N GLU A 193 -22.69 3.17 1.66
CA GLU A 193 -23.44 1.91 1.52
C GLU A 193 -22.50 0.69 1.50
N VAL A 194 -21.40 0.78 0.76
CA VAL A 194 -20.40 -0.29 0.70
C VAL A 194 -19.67 -0.44 2.04
N ALA A 195 -19.31 0.66 2.70
CA ALA A 195 -18.68 0.62 4.02
C ALA A 195 -19.59 -0.01 5.09
N GLU A 196 -20.87 0.35 5.11
CA GLU A 196 -21.88 -0.19 6.02
C GLU A 196 -22.09 -1.70 5.80
N ALA A 197 -22.11 -2.13 4.53
CA ALA A 197 -22.24 -3.54 4.19
C ALA A 197 -21.03 -4.36 4.64
N ILE A 198 -19.80 -3.87 4.42
CA ILE A 198 -18.58 -4.53 4.88
C ILE A 198 -18.53 -4.57 6.42
N GLN A 199 -18.90 -3.48 7.10
CA GLN A 199 -18.99 -3.44 8.55
C GLN A 199 -19.97 -4.50 9.08
N SER A 200 -21.13 -4.65 8.42
CA SER A 200 -22.15 -5.63 8.80
C SER A 200 -21.69 -7.08 8.58
N GLU A 201 -20.88 -7.34 7.55
CA GLU A 201 -20.27 -8.67 7.31
C GLU A 201 -19.21 -9.00 8.37
N LEU A 202 -18.34 -8.03 8.71
CA LEU A 202 -17.23 -8.24 9.63
C LEU A 202 -17.65 -8.27 11.11
N ALA A 203 -18.64 -7.48 11.48
CA ALA A 203 -19.09 -7.35 12.86
C ALA A 203 -20.61 -7.14 12.91
N PRO A 204 -21.42 -8.20 12.65
CA PRO A 204 -22.88 -8.11 12.54
C PRO A 204 -23.55 -7.56 13.81
N ASP A 205 -22.93 -7.76 14.97
CA ASP A 205 -23.45 -7.33 16.27
C ASP A 205 -22.97 -5.93 16.71
N ALA A 206 -22.12 -5.26 15.92
CA ALA A 206 -21.56 -3.95 16.28
C ALA A 206 -22.54 -2.77 16.08
N GLY A 207 -23.68 -3.01 15.43
CA GLY A 207 -24.65 -2.00 15.05
C GLY A 207 -24.24 -1.21 13.80
N ARG A 208 -24.99 -0.14 13.49
CA ARG A 208 -24.77 0.65 12.28
C ARG A 208 -23.44 1.40 12.31
N LEU A 209 -22.71 1.43 11.20
CA LEU A 209 -21.44 2.14 11.08
C LEU A 209 -21.60 3.62 11.44
N ALA A 210 -22.70 4.25 11.00
CA ALA A 210 -23.08 5.61 11.37
C ALA A 210 -23.01 5.87 12.89
N SER A 211 -23.53 4.93 13.68
CA SER A 211 -23.55 5.01 15.15
C SER A 211 -22.18 4.74 15.76
N ILE A 212 -21.41 3.84 15.16
CA ILE A 212 -20.03 3.55 15.59
C ILE A 212 -19.15 4.79 15.44
N ILE A 213 -19.25 5.51 14.31
CA ILE A 213 -18.37 6.65 14.01
C ILE A 213 -18.85 7.97 14.62
N GLN A 214 -20.10 8.06 15.08
CA GLN A 214 -20.68 9.31 15.56
C GLN A 214 -19.83 9.92 16.69
N GLY A 215 -19.42 11.17 16.53
CA GLY A 215 -18.60 11.89 17.51
C GLY A 215 -17.14 11.43 17.61
N ARG A 216 -16.72 10.43 16.83
CA ARG A 216 -15.32 9.99 16.79
C ARG A 216 -14.47 10.94 15.95
N LYS A 217 -13.22 11.11 16.40
CA LYS A 217 -12.18 11.76 15.58
C LYS A 217 -11.74 10.81 14.46
N ASP A 218 -11.09 11.36 13.45
CA ASP A 218 -10.49 10.55 12.40
C ASP A 218 -9.41 9.64 13.00
N PRO A 219 -9.49 8.32 12.77
CA PRO A 219 -8.60 7.37 13.42
C PRO A 219 -7.18 7.48 12.83
N MET A 220 -6.22 7.62 13.73
CA MET A 220 -4.82 7.26 13.47
C MET A 220 -4.72 5.73 13.64
N ALA A 221 -4.33 5.02 12.60
CA ALA A 221 -4.21 3.56 12.60
C ALA A 221 -2.76 3.13 12.30
N SER A 222 -2.31 2.05 12.93
CA SER A 222 -1.06 1.37 12.59
C SER A 222 -1.19 0.57 11.30
N THR A 223 -0.11 -0.13 10.91
CA THR A 223 -0.08 -1.01 9.74
C THR A 223 -0.97 -2.23 9.87
N PHE A 224 -1.31 -2.69 11.08
CA PHE A 224 -2.07 -3.91 11.31
C PHE A 224 -3.50 -3.81 10.76
N LEU A 225 -3.94 -4.85 10.03
CA LEU A 225 -5.26 -4.88 9.39
C LEU A 225 -6.41 -4.70 10.39
N VAL A 226 -6.27 -5.22 11.61
CA VAL A 226 -7.28 -5.08 12.67
C VAL A 226 -7.57 -3.62 13.04
N GLU A 227 -6.60 -2.72 12.84
CA GLU A 227 -6.79 -1.27 13.04
C GLU A 227 -7.02 -0.53 11.72
N SER A 228 -6.19 -0.82 10.72
CA SER A 228 -6.20 -0.12 9.44
C SER A 228 -7.46 -0.41 8.62
N PHE A 229 -7.97 -1.64 8.62
CA PHE A 229 -9.12 -1.99 7.79
C PHE A 229 -10.43 -1.32 8.28
N PRO A 230 -10.78 -1.35 9.58
CA PRO A 230 -11.91 -0.56 10.09
C PRO A 230 -11.75 0.94 9.86
N SER A 231 -10.51 1.46 9.90
CA SER A 231 -10.25 2.86 9.60
C SER A 231 -10.66 3.24 8.17
N LEU A 232 -10.49 2.34 7.19
CA LEU A 232 -10.94 2.56 5.81
C LEU A 232 -12.45 2.83 5.77
N LEU A 233 -13.23 2.00 6.48
CA LEU A 233 -14.68 2.11 6.53
C LEU A 233 -15.12 3.46 7.14
N HIS A 234 -14.42 3.93 8.17
CA HIS A 234 -14.65 5.26 8.74
C HIS A 234 -14.48 6.37 7.69
N TYR A 235 -13.37 6.37 6.93
CA TYR A 235 -13.13 7.41 5.92
C TYR A 235 -14.11 7.32 4.74
N MET A 236 -14.39 6.09 4.27
CA MET A 236 -15.37 5.84 3.21
C MET A 236 -16.73 6.42 3.58
N TYR A 237 -17.22 6.14 4.78
CA TYR A 237 -18.53 6.62 5.24
C TYR A 237 -18.54 8.13 5.48
N ARG A 238 -17.53 8.66 6.16
CA ARG A 238 -17.54 10.07 6.62
C ARG A 238 -17.28 11.08 5.51
N TYR A 239 -16.45 10.73 4.54
CA TYR A 239 -15.97 11.63 3.50
C TYR A 239 -16.38 11.18 2.10
N GLU A 240 -17.48 10.43 1.99
CA GLU A 240 -17.92 9.82 0.73
C GLU A 240 -18.10 10.82 -0.41
N ASN A 241 -18.40 12.08 -0.10
CA ASN A 241 -18.81 13.09 -1.08
C ASN A 241 -17.65 13.88 -1.70
N SER A 242 -16.40 13.64 -1.29
CA SER A 242 -15.28 14.48 -1.71
C SER A 242 -13.95 13.73 -1.70
N VAL A 243 -13.36 13.54 -2.88
CA VAL A 243 -11.97 13.03 -3.03
C VAL A 243 -11.01 13.86 -2.20
N LYS A 244 -11.13 15.19 -2.27
CA LYS A 244 -10.22 16.11 -1.60
C LYS A 244 -10.30 15.96 -0.08
N ASP A 245 -11.51 16.00 0.48
CA ASP A 245 -11.68 15.97 1.93
C ASP A 245 -11.29 14.60 2.50
N LEU A 246 -11.63 13.52 1.79
CA LEU A 246 -11.26 12.16 2.19
C LEU A 246 -9.73 11.98 2.23
N ILE A 247 -9.02 12.38 1.17
CA ILE A 247 -7.56 12.25 1.09
C ILE A 247 -6.87 13.16 2.11
N LEU A 248 -7.35 14.40 2.30
CA LEU A 248 -6.79 15.31 3.30
C LEU A 248 -7.03 14.81 4.73
N ALA A 249 -8.21 14.26 5.04
CA ALA A 249 -8.49 13.67 6.33
C ALA A 249 -7.57 12.46 6.62
N ASN A 250 -7.36 11.60 5.62
CA ASN A 250 -6.42 10.48 5.71
C ASN A 250 -4.98 10.92 5.99
N VAL A 251 -4.49 11.96 5.30
CA VAL A 251 -3.11 12.44 5.46
C VAL A 251 -2.92 13.12 6.81
N ASN A 252 -3.91 13.91 7.26
CA ASN A 252 -3.81 14.67 8.51
C ASN A 252 -3.99 13.84 9.79
N SER A 253 -4.53 12.62 9.69
CA SER A 253 -4.67 11.72 10.85
C SER A 253 -3.39 10.98 11.22
N GLY A 254 -2.41 10.92 10.31
CA GLY A 254 -1.13 10.23 10.53
C GLY A 254 -1.25 8.71 10.64
N GLY A 255 -0.25 8.08 11.27
CA GLY A 255 -0.13 6.63 11.37
C GLY A 255 0.30 6.02 10.03
N GLU A 256 -0.51 5.10 9.50
CA GLU A 256 -0.27 4.45 8.21
C GLU A 256 -1.02 5.13 7.05
N GLN A 257 -0.78 6.41 6.82
CA GLN A 257 -1.54 7.20 5.84
C GLN A 257 -1.20 6.87 4.38
N THR A 258 0.01 6.38 4.09
CA THR A 258 0.44 6.11 2.70
C THR A 258 -0.30 4.89 2.16
N HIS A 259 -0.24 3.77 2.87
CA HIS A 259 -0.91 2.54 2.44
C HIS A 259 -2.44 2.67 2.52
N ARG A 260 -2.96 3.31 3.57
CA ARG A 260 -4.39 3.65 3.65
C ARG A 260 -4.81 4.57 2.50
N GLY A 261 -3.96 5.53 2.13
CA GLY A 261 -4.16 6.45 1.01
C GLY A 261 -4.22 5.76 -0.36
N HIS A 262 -3.43 4.71 -0.60
CA HIS A 262 -3.53 3.93 -1.84
C HIS A 262 -4.92 3.27 -1.99
N ILE A 263 -5.42 2.66 -0.91
CA ILE A 263 -6.71 1.97 -0.92
C ILE A 263 -7.86 2.99 -1.02
N LEU A 264 -7.84 4.02 -0.16
CA LEU A 264 -8.84 5.07 -0.15
C LEU A 264 -8.87 5.84 -1.47
N GLY A 265 -7.72 6.13 -2.06
CA GLY A 265 -7.60 6.76 -3.37
C GLY A 265 -8.25 5.94 -4.48
N ALA A 266 -8.10 4.62 -4.46
CA ALA A 266 -8.76 3.73 -5.41
C ALA A 266 -10.28 3.73 -5.24
N LEU A 267 -10.77 3.62 -4.00
CA LEU A 267 -12.19 3.58 -3.68
C LEU A 267 -12.89 4.91 -4.02
N VAL A 268 -12.33 6.04 -3.55
CA VAL A 268 -12.92 7.36 -3.82
C VAL A 268 -12.75 7.78 -5.28
N GLY A 269 -11.66 7.37 -5.93
CA GLY A 269 -11.47 7.55 -7.37
C GLY A 269 -12.50 6.77 -8.19
N ALA A 270 -12.86 5.55 -7.77
CA ALA A 270 -13.91 4.77 -8.41
C ALA A 270 -15.29 5.45 -8.27
N ALA A 271 -15.59 6.02 -7.10
CA ALA A 271 -16.87 6.69 -6.82
C ALA A 271 -17.04 8.02 -7.57
N HIS A 272 -15.98 8.81 -7.71
CA HIS A 272 -16.05 10.19 -8.23
C HIS A 272 -15.49 10.36 -9.64
N GLY A 273 -14.73 9.37 -10.12
CA GLY A 273 -13.99 9.45 -11.37
C GLY A 273 -12.91 10.54 -11.37
N ILE A 274 -12.22 10.66 -12.51
CA ILE A 274 -11.09 11.59 -12.64
C ILE A 274 -11.47 13.07 -12.46
N LYS A 275 -12.73 13.43 -12.74
CA LYS A 275 -13.23 14.81 -12.60
C LYS A 275 -13.41 15.23 -11.13
N GLY A 276 -13.52 14.27 -10.21
CA GLY A 276 -13.58 14.55 -8.78
C GLY A 276 -12.22 14.82 -8.14
N ILE A 277 -11.11 14.52 -8.84
CA ILE A 277 -9.76 14.75 -8.33
C ILE A 277 -9.38 16.22 -8.60
N PRO A 278 -8.87 16.96 -7.60
CA PRO A 278 -8.39 18.33 -7.81
C PRO A 278 -7.33 18.40 -8.92
N GLN A 279 -7.55 19.27 -9.90
CA GLN A 279 -6.68 19.36 -11.09
C GLN A 279 -5.23 19.69 -10.69
N GLU A 280 -5.05 20.51 -9.65
CA GLU A 280 -3.73 20.86 -9.13
C GLU A 280 -2.96 19.64 -8.59
N TRP A 281 -3.66 18.60 -8.11
CA TRP A 281 -3.02 17.36 -7.66
C TRP A 281 -2.58 16.51 -8.84
N ILE A 282 -3.40 16.43 -9.88
CA ILE A 282 -3.05 15.73 -11.13
C ILE A 282 -1.83 16.41 -11.77
N ASP A 283 -1.85 17.74 -11.86
CA ASP A 283 -0.78 18.54 -12.47
C ASP A 283 0.51 18.53 -11.65
N GLY A 284 0.39 18.38 -10.33
CA GLY A 284 1.52 18.28 -9.41
C GLY A 284 2.29 16.95 -9.49
N LEU A 285 1.76 15.90 -10.11
CA LEU A 285 2.44 14.60 -10.19
C LEU A 285 3.72 14.68 -11.04
N VAL A 286 4.86 14.26 -10.47
CA VAL A 286 6.17 14.28 -11.14
C VAL A 286 6.17 13.41 -12.40
N SER A 287 5.56 12.23 -12.35
CA SER A 287 5.44 11.31 -13.49
C SER A 287 4.05 11.33 -14.14
N ARG A 288 3.36 12.48 -14.15
CA ARG A 288 1.97 12.60 -14.62
C ARG A 288 1.73 11.96 -16.00
N ARG A 289 2.64 12.19 -16.96
CA ARG A 289 2.48 11.72 -18.34
C ARG A 289 2.58 10.20 -18.43
N GLU A 290 3.55 9.61 -17.73
CA GLU A 290 3.80 8.18 -17.67
C GLU A 290 2.65 7.50 -16.91
N ILE A 291 2.25 8.04 -15.76
CA ILE A 291 1.12 7.53 -14.97
C ILE A 291 -0.15 7.52 -15.83
N LYS A 292 -0.45 8.61 -16.56
CA LYS A 292 -1.62 8.65 -17.46
C LYS A 292 -1.59 7.53 -18.50
N LYS A 293 -0.44 7.32 -19.16
CA LYS A 293 -0.29 6.24 -20.15
C LYS A 293 -0.45 4.86 -19.53
N GLU A 294 0.13 4.64 -18.35
CA GLU A 294 0.01 3.36 -17.63
C GLU A 294 -1.44 3.10 -17.23
N VAL A 295 -2.18 4.11 -16.75
CA VAL A 295 -3.60 4.01 -16.41
C VAL A 295 -4.45 3.71 -17.64
N GLU A 296 -4.24 4.43 -18.75
CA GLU A 296 -4.98 4.20 -20.01
C GLU A 296 -4.76 2.78 -20.54
N ALA A 297 -3.52 2.30 -20.52
CA ALA A 297 -3.18 0.95 -20.96
C ALA A 297 -3.77 -0.13 -20.02
N PHE A 298 -3.73 0.12 -18.72
CA PHE A 298 -4.32 -0.77 -17.72
C PHE A 298 -5.84 -0.87 -17.88
N VAL A 299 -6.54 0.25 -18.01
CA VAL A 299 -7.99 0.27 -18.24
C VAL A 299 -8.32 -0.50 -19.52
N ALA A 300 -7.59 -0.28 -20.61
CA ALA A 300 -7.81 -1.02 -21.87
C ALA A 300 -7.54 -2.54 -21.76
N ALA A 301 -6.73 -2.98 -20.79
CA ALA A 301 -6.48 -4.40 -20.54
C ALA A 301 -7.53 -5.05 -19.63
N ILE A 302 -8.18 -4.27 -18.76
CA ILE A 302 -9.16 -4.78 -17.81
C ILE A 302 -10.63 -4.47 -18.15
N CYS A 303 -10.90 -3.63 -19.16
CA CYS A 303 -12.23 -3.35 -19.69
C CYS A 303 -12.43 -4.02 -21.04
#